data_AF-A0A954G2I2-F1
#
_entry.id   AF-A0A954G2I2-F1
#
_cell.length_a   1.000
_cell.length_b   1.000
_cell.length_c   1.000
_cell.angle_alpha   90.00
_cell.angle_beta   90.00
_cell.angle_gamma   90.00
#
_symmetry.space_group_name_H-M   'P 1'
#
loop_
_entity.id
_entity.type
_entity.pdbx_description
1 polymer ?
#
loop_
_entity_poly.entity_id
_entity_poly.type
_entity_poly.pdbx_seq_one_letter_code
_entity_poly.pdbx_strand_id
1 'polypeptide(L)'
;MTQRRILVTAALPYANGDIHIGHLVEYIQTDIWVRFQKLRGHNCRFFCADDTHGTAIMIRARQEGRSEEALIADVREKHIADFTGFNIEFDNFGSTNSEQNRKVCHEIWSALREAGLVHEKEVTQLFDVQENTFLADRFVKGTCPKCKATDQYGDNCDKCGSTYTPADLIDPVSTLSKTTPEVRTADHLFVRIEDLHAFLEEWTQSGKHLQTEVANYLKGHFLGDPLRDWDISRPAPYFGFEIPDSPGNY
;
A
#
# COMPACT_ATOMS: atom_id res chain seq x y z
N MET A 1 8.84 0.61 -39.49
CA MET A 1 8.31 0.01 -38.24
C MET A 1 7.04 0.76 -37.88
N THR A 2 5.98 0.08 -37.42
CA THR A 2 4.77 0.77 -36.95
C THR A 2 5.07 1.51 -35.65
N GLN A 3 4.61 2.76 -35.55
CA GLN A 3 4.79 3.57 -34.35
C GLN A 3 3.83 3.08 -33.26
N ARG A 4 4.35 2.60 -32.13
CA ARG A 4 3.56 2.17 -30.99
C ARG A 4 3.25 3.35 -30.07
N ARG A 5 2.10 3.25 -29.36
CA ARG A 5 1.77 4.08 -28.19
C ARG A 5 2.03 3.25 -26.95
N ILE A 6 2.87 3.74 -26.05
CA ILE A 6 3.35 3.00 -24.88
C ILE A 6 3.20 3.90 -23.66
N LEU A 7 2.52 3.40 -22.63
CA LEU A 7 2.48 4.00 -21.32
C LEU A 7 3.37 3.15 -20.40
N VAL A 8 4.29 3.81 -19.70
CA VAL A 8 5.21 3.20 -18.76
C VAL A 8 5.03 3.86 -17.41
N THR A 9 5.08 3.06 -16.35
CA THR A 9 5.11 3.52 -14.97
C THR A 9 6.25 2.85 -14.23
N ALA A 10 6.68 3.48 -13.15
CA ALA A 10 7.43 2.84 -12.06
C ALA A 10 6.48 2.71 -10.86
N ALA A 11 6.89 1.97 -9.82
CA ALA A 11 6.21 2.01 -8.54
C ALA A 11 6.15 3.46 -8.04
N LEU A 12 5.15 3.77 -7.23
CA LEU A 12 5.00 5.09 -6.62
C LEU A 12 5.83 5.08 -5.32
N PRO A 13 6.81 5.98 -5.14
CA PRO A 13 7.56 6.00 -3.89
C PRO A 13 6.67 6.55 -2.78
N TYR A 14 6.72 5.91 -1.61
CA TYR A 14 5.98 6.38 -0.44
C TYR A 14 6.52 7.72 0.05
N ALA A 15 5.62 8.68 0.29
CA ALA A 15 5.95 10.03 0.77
C ALA A 15 6.31 10.09 2.26
N ASN A 16 6.74 8.97 2.85
CA ASN A 16 7.13 8.86 4.25
C ASN A 16 8.65 8.66 4.45
N GLY A 17 9.45 8.60 3.38
CA GLY A 17 10.90 8.47 3.44
C GLY A 17 11.59 9.12 2.24
N ASP A 18 12.91 9.11 2.22
CA ASP A 18 13.71 9.64 1.10
C ASP A 18 14.00 8.54 0.05
N ILE A 19 14.39 8.92 -1.16
CA ILE A 19 14.82 7.99 -2.20
C ILE A 19 16.19 7.39 -1.84
N HIS A 20 16.31 6.07 -1.87
CA HIS A 20 17.57 5.35 -1.66
C HIS A 20 17.95 4.49 -2.87
N ILE A 21 19.17 3.96 -2.89
CA ILE A 21 19.71 3.19 -4.03
C ILE A 21 18.84 1.99 -4.46
N GLY A 22 18.13 1.35 -3.53
CA GLY A 22 17.19 0.27 -3.87
C GLY A 22 16.06 0.72 -4.79
N HIS A 23 15.52 1.93 -4.58
CA HIS A 23 14.53 2.54 -5.48
C HIS A 23 15.16 2.78 -6.85
N LEU A 24 16.36 3.37 -6.90
CA LEU A 24 17.01 3.75 -8.15
C LEU A 24 17.25 2.58 -9.11
N VAL A 25 17.38 1.34 -8.61
CA VAL A 25 17.45 0.15 -9.47
C VAL A 25 16.23 0.08 -10.41
N GLU A 26 15.03 0.28 -9.88
CA GLU A 26 13.78 0.23 -10.66
C GLU A 26 13.67 1.43 -11.62
N TYR A 27 13.88 2.64 -11.12
CA TYR A 27 13.68 3.85 -11.93
C TYR A 27 14.71 3.98 -13.05
N ILE A 28 16.00 3.66 -12.80
CA ILE A 28 17.04 3.70 -13.82
C ILE A 28 16.77 2.64 -14.90
N GLN A 29 16.41 1.41 -14.50
CA GLN A 29 16.05 0.35 -15.45
C GLN A 29 14.89 0.80 -16.36
N THR A 30 13.87 1.39 -15.76
CA THR A 30 12.68 1.86 -16.47
C THR A 30 13.00 3.03 -17.40
N ASP A 31 13.77 4.01 -16.93
CA ASP A 31 14.18 5.18 -17.72
C ASP A 31 15.02 4.78 -18.95
N ILE A 32 15.99 3.87 -18.79
CA ILE A 32 16.79 3.33 -19.90
C ILE A 32 15.86 2.73 -20.97
N TRP A 33 14.87 1.94 -20.54
CA TRP A 33 13.92 1.31 -21.47
C TRP A 33 13.05 2.35 -22.19
N VAL A 34 12.52 3.34 -21.46
CA VAL A 34 11.73 4.44 -22.02
C VAL A 34 12.53 5.23 -23.05
N ARG A 35 13.76 5.63 -22.70
CA ARG A 35 14.66 6.36 -23.61
C ARG A 35 14.92 5.56 -24.88
N PHE A 36 15.17 4.26 -24.75
CA PHE A 36 15.30 3.38 -25.90
C PHE A 36 14.03 3.36 -26.77
N GLN A 37 12.83 3.21 -26.20
CA GLN A 37 11.60 3.23 -27.00
C GLN A 37 11.39 4.57 -27.72
N LYS A 38 11.66 5.70 -27.04
CA LYS A 38 11.60 7.05 -27.64
C LYS A 38 12.60 7.17 -28.80
N LEU A 39 13.85 6.72 -28.63
CA LEU A 39 14.88 6.69 -29.68
C LEU A 39 14.50 5.80 -30.88
N ARG A 40 13.72 4.74 -30.65
CA ARG A 40 13.16 3.88 -31.72
C ARG A 40 11.96 4.50 -32.43
N GLY A 41 11.58 5.72 -32.09
CA GLY A 41 10.51 6.49 -32.72
C GLY A 41 9.11 6.18 -32.18
N HIS A 42 8.99 5.44 -31.07
CA HIS A 42 7.68 5.17 -30.46
C HIS A 42 7.17 6.37 -29.66
N ASN A 43 5.84 6.53 -29.58
CA ASN A 43 5.21 7.45 -28.65
C ASN A 43 5.14 6.79 -27.27
N CYS A 44 6.25 6.89 -26.52
CA CYS A 44 6.40 6.31 -25.19
C CYS A 44 6.30 7.41 -24.13
N ARG A 45 5.40 7.25 -23.16
CA ARG A 45 5.17 8.19 -22.07
C ARG A 45 5.45 7.53 -20.72
N PHE A 46 6.25 8.18 -19.90
CA PHE A 46 6.67 7.68 -18.60
C PHE A 46 6.04 8.49 -17.48
N PHE A 47 5.17 7.86 -16.69
CA PHE A 47 4.43 8.50 -15.61
C PHE A 47 4.85 7.95 -14.25
N CYS A 48 4.89 8.82 -13.25
CA CYS A 48 5.03 8.43 -11.85
C CYS A 48 4.27 9.44 -10.98
N ALA A 49 4.23 9.20 -9.67
CA ALA A 49 3.61 10.03 -8.65
C ALA A 49 4.10 9.55 -7.29
N ASP A 50 3.99 10.39 -6.26
CA ASP A 50 4.15 9.91 -4.88
C ASP A 50 2.92 9.14 -4.39
N ASP A 51 3.17 8.07 -3.62
CA ASP A 51 2.16 7.45 -2.77
C ASP A 51 2.08 8.19 -1.43
N THR A 52 0.95 8.86 -1.20
CA THR A 52 0.84 9.95 -0.21
C THR A 52 -0.19 9.69 0.88
N HIS A 53 -0.90 8.57 0.84
CA HIS A 53 -1.94 8.25 1.81
C HIS A 53 -1.45 7.26 2.88
N GLY A 54 -2.20 7.19 3.98
CA GLY A 54 -2.06 6.16 4.99
C GLY A 54 -1.42 6.57 6.31
N THR A 55 -1.55 5.70 7.30
CA THR A 55 -1.20 5.94 8.70
C THR A 55 0.27 6.33 8.90
N ALA A 56 1.18 5.82 8.06
CA ALA A 56 2.60 6.15 8.17
C ALA A 56 2.87 7.65 7.91
N ILE A 57 2.13 8.26 6.98
CA ILE A 57 2.20 9.70 6.69
C ILE A 57 1.68 10.49 7.88
N MET A 58 0.51 10.11 8.43
CA MET A 58 -0.08 10.76 9.61
C MET A 58 0.85 10.72 10.82
N ILE A 59 1.44 9.55 11.10
CA ILE A 59 2.37 9.38 12.22
C ILE A 59 3.59 10.31 12.04
N ARG A 60 4.17 10.33 10.84
CA ARG A 60 5.34 11.17 10.55
C ARG A 60 4.99 12.67 10.65
N ALA A 61 3.87 13.09 10.07
CA ALA A 61 3.41 14.48 10.13
C ALA A 61 3.21 14.95 11.58
N ARG A 62 2.58 14.10 12.41
CA ARG A 62 2.40 14.33 13.86
C ARG A 62 3.73 14.44 14.60
N GLN A 63 4.67 13.53 14.35
CA GLN A 63 6.01 13.56 14.96
C GLN A 63 6.80 14.82 14.61
N GLU A 64 6.63 15.32 13.38
CA GLU A 64 7.27 16.54 12.90
C GLU A 64 6.49 17.82 13.24
N GLY A 65 5.31 17.71 13.84
CA GLY A 65 4.48 18.85 14.23
C GLY A 65 3.94 19.67 13.05
N ARG A 66 3.71 19.04 11.90
CA ARG A 66 3.17 19.68 10.68
C ARG A 66 1.98 18.90 10.10
N SER A 67 1.25 19.48 9.16
CA SER A 67 0.16 18.76 8.49
C SER A 67 0.66 17.71 7.50
N GLU A 68 -0.17 16.71 7.22
CA GLU A 68 0.10 15.66 6.24
C GLU A 68 0.35 16.26 4.85
N GLU A 69 -0.41 17.27 4.43
CA GLU A 69 -0.22 17.96 3.14
C GLU A 69 1.13 18.68 3.07
N ALA A 70 1.56 19.32 4.16
CA ALA A 70 2.85 20.00 4.23
C ALA A 70 4.02 18.98 4.19
N LEU A 71 3.84 17.80 4.78
CA LEU A 71 4.80 16.70 4.72
C LEU A 71 4.95 16.18 3.29
N ILE A 72 3.85 15.78 2.64
CA ILE A 72 3.93 15.18 1.31
C ILE A 72 4.40 16.18 0.25
N ALA A 73 4.13 17.48 0.42
CA ALA A 73 4.64 18.52 -0.48
C ALA A 73 6.17 18.64 -0.43
N ASP A 74 6.75 18.66 0.77
CA ASP A 74 8.21 18.70 0.98
C ASP A 74 8.90 17.43 0.49
N VAL A 75 8.33 16.25 0.77
CA VAL A 75 8.88 14.98 0.30
C VAL A 75 8.84 14.89 -1.23
N ARG A 76 7.76 15.36 -1.86
CA ARG A 76 7.66 15.42 -3.32
C ARG A 76 8.77 16.26 -3.96
N GLU A 77 9.09 17.41 -3.38
CA GLU A 77 10.18 18.26 -3.87
C GLU A 77 11.54 17.53 -3.80
N LYS A 78 11.79 16.80 -2.72
CA LYS A 78 13.01 15.98 -2.54
C LYS A 78 13.06 14.84 -3.55
N HIS A 79 11.99 14.08 -3.71
CA HIS A 79 11.90 12.99 -4.68
C HIS A 79 12.18 13.48 -6.11
N ILE A 80 11.54 14.58 -6.52
CA ILE A 80 11.76 15.18 -7.84
C ILE A 80 13.23 15.61 -7.99
N ALA A 81 13.82 16.23 -6.97
CA ALA A 81 15.21 16.65 -7.01
C ALA A 81 16.17 15.45 -7.18
N ASP A 82 15.96 14.38 -6.42
CA ASP A 82 16.77 13.16 -6.51
C ASP A 82 16.64 12.49 -7.88
N PHE A 83 15.41 12.26 -8.35
CA PHE A 83 15.19 11.69 -9.68
C PHE A 83 15.79 12.54 -10.80
N THR A 84 15.65 13.87 -10.71
CA THR A 84 16.27 14.80 -11.66
C THR A 84 17.79 14.71 -11.61
N GLY A 85 18.37 14.59 -10.42
CA GLY A 85 19.81 14.43 -10.21
C GLY A 85 20.39 13.16 -10.85
N PHE A 86 19.60 12.09 -10.93
CA PHE A 86 19.93 10.85 -11.64
C PHE A 86 19.50 10.85 -13.12
N ASN A 87 19.06 11.99 -13.65
CA ASN A 87 18.55 12.14 -15.02
C ASN A 87 17.37 11.23 -15.36
N ILE A 88 16.57 10.85 -14.38
CA ILE A 88 15.31 10.13 -14.62
C ILE A 88 14.27 11.14 -15.10
N GLU A 89 13.70 10.90 -16.27
CA GLU A 89 12.86 11.88 -16.97
C GLU A 89 11.43 11.38 -17.14
N PHE A 90 10.57 11.76 -16.19
CA PHE A 90 9.14 11.51 -16.30
C PHE A 90 8.48 12.51 -17.25
N ASP A 91 7.54 12.03 -18.07
CA ASP A 91 6.61 12.89 -18.81
C ASP A 91 5.62 13.61 -17.86
N ASN A 92 5.32 13.03 -16.70
CA ASN A 92 4.60 13.68 -15.61
C ASN A 92 4.84 12.98 -14.25
N PHE A 93 5.05 13.77 -13.20
CA PHE A 93 5.18 13.31 -11.81
C PHE A 93 4.07 13.89 -10.92
N GLY A 94 3.08 13.05 -10.60
CA GLY A 94 1.85 13.41 -9.89
C GLY A 94 1.88 13.17 -8.38
N SER A 95 0.69 13.02 -7.80
CA SER A 95 0.46 12.59 -6.42
C SER A 95 -0.83 11.78 -6.35
N THR A 96 -0.83 10.72 -5.54
CA THR A 96 -2.03 9.95 -5.21
C THR A 96 -3.07 10.79 -4.46
N ASN A 97 -2.65 11.80 -3.67
CA ASN A 97 -3.53 12.80 -3.08
C ASN A 97 -3.84 13.92 -4.09
N SER A 98 -4.58 13.57 -5.14
CA SER A 98 -5.06 14.49 -6.18
C SER A 98 -6.53 14.26 -6.50
N GLU A 99 -7.21 15.31 -6.97
CA GLU A 99 -8.63 15.22 -7.33
C GLU A 99 -8.88 14.24 -8.49
N GLN A 100 -7.93 14.16 -9.42
CA GLN A 100 -7.97 13.20 -10.53
C GLN A 100 -7.94 11.76 -10.00
N ASN A 101 -7.06 11.46 -9.04
CA ASN A 101 -6.99 10.13 -8.46
C ASN A 101 -8.23 9.83 -7.60
N ARG A 102 -8.72 10.79 -6.82
CA ARG A 102 -9.97 10.67 -6.05
C ARG A 102 -11.12 10.21 -6.93
N LYS A 103 -11.31 10.91 -8.06
CA LYS A 103 -12.37 10.60 -9.01
C LYS A 103 -12.23 9.18 -9.57
N VAL A 104 -11.03 8.77 -9.99
CA VAL A 104 -10.80 7.42 -10.54
C VAL A 104 -10.98 6.33 -9.48
N CYS A 105 -10.53 6.56 -8.23
CA CYS A 105 -10.78 5.64 -7.11
C CYS A 105 -12.29 5.47 -6.87
N HIS A 106 -13.06 6.56 -6.89
CA HIS A 106 -14.52 6.51 -6.74
C HIS A 106 -15.21 5.81 -7.92
N GLU A 107 -14.72 5.98 -9.15
CA GLU A 107 -15.21 5.24 -10.33
C GLU A 107 -14.94 3.72 -10.19
N ILE A 108 -13.74 3.32 -9.78
CA ILE A 108 -13.39 1.91 -9.54
C ILE A 108 -14.22 1.33 -8.40
N TRP A 109 -14.40 2.08 -7.31
CA TRP A 109 -15.27 1.69 -6.21
C TRP A 109 -16.70 1.43 -6.67
N SER A 110 -17.30 2.34 -7.44
CA SER A 110 -18.66 2.16 -8.00
C SER A 110 -18.75 0.87 -8.82
N ALA A 111 -17.76 0.59 -9.67
CA ALA A 111 -17.72 -0.62 -10.48
C ALA A 111 -17.64 -1.90 -9.62
N LEU A 112 -16.83 -1.90 -8.55
CA LEU A 112 -16.75 -3.02 -7.60
C LEU A 112 -18.08 -3.24 -6.86
N ARG A 113 -18.74 -2.15 -6.45
CA ARG A 113 -20.06 -2.20 -5.79
C ARG A 113 -21.14 -2.71 -6.72
N GLU A 114 -21.21 -2.21 -7.95
CA GLU A 114 -22.17 -2.64 -8.98
C GLU A 114 -21.98 -4.09 -9.39
N ALA A 115 -20.74 -4.57 -9.45
CA ALA A 115 -20.42 -5.97 -9.70
C ALA A 115 -20.74 -6.89 -8.50
N GLY A 116 -21.15 -6.33 -7.36
CA GLY A 116 -21.44 -7.07 -6.14
C GLY A 116 -20.20 -7.64 -5.46
N LEU A 117 -18.99 -7.23 -5.83
CA LEU A 117 -17.75 -7.80 -5.30
C LEU A 117 -17.43 -7.35 -3.88
N VAL A 118 -18.12 -6.33 -3.37
CA VAL A 118 -17.88 -5.76 -2.04
C VAL A 118 -18.82 -6.36 -1.01
N HIS A 119 -18.29 -6.70 0.16
CA HIS A 119 -19.06 -7.04 1.34
C HIS A 119 -18.46 -6.42 2.60
N GLU A 120 -19.23 -6.39 3.67
CA GLU A 120 -18.85 -5.80 4.95
C GLU A 120 -18.60 -6.91 5.97
N LYS A 121 -17.59 -6.71 6.82
CA LYS A 121 -17.21 -7.64 7.88
C LYS A 121 -16.71 -6.88 9.09
N GLU A 122 -17.18 -7.26 10.28
CA GLU A 122 -16.64 -6.79 11.54
C GLU A 122 -15.19 -7.27 11.72
N VAL A 123 -14.28 -6.31 11.92
CA VAL A 123 -12.88 -6.56 12.20
C VAL A 123 -12.55 -6.06 13.60
N THR A 124 -12.07 -6.97 14.44
CA THR A 124 -11.61 -6.66 15.79
C THR A 124 -10.10 -6.45 15.80
N GLN A 125 -9.67 -5.27 16.20
CA GLN A 125 -8.26 -4.86 16.23
C GLN A 125 -7.93 -4.12 17.54
N LEU A 126 -6.63 -3.99 17.82
CA LEU A 126 -6.15 -3.16 18.91
C LEU A 126 -6.25 -1.68 18.51
N PHE A 127 -6.67 -0.85 19.45
CA PHE A 127 -6.89 0.58 19.28
C PHE A 127 -6.11 1.37 20.32
N ASP A 128 -5.35 2.36 19.87
CA ASP A 128 -4.67 3.32 20.73
C ASP A 128 -5.62 4.47 21.07
N VAL A 129 -6.04 4.53 22.34
CA VAL A 129 -6.98 5.55 22.82
C VAL A 129 -6.37 6.95 22.80
N GLN A 130 -5.07 7.07 23.06
CA GLN A 130 -4.38 8.36 23.12
C GLN A 130 -4.12 8.92 21.72
N GLU A 131 -3.70 8.06 20.79
CA GLU A 131 -3.47 8.48 19.40
C GLU A 131 -4.74 8.46 18.55
N ASN A 132 -5.83 7.92 19.10
CA ASN A 132 -7.14 7.72 18.49
C ASN A 132 -7.03 7.00 17.14
N THR A 133 -6.37 5.84 17.08
CA THR A 133 -6.16 5.09 15.83
C THR A 133 -6.08 3.58 16.07
N PHE A 134 -6.48 2.80 15.06
CA PHE A 134 -6.29 1.35 15.06
C PHE A 134 -4.81 1.00 14.81
N LEU A 135 -4.33 -0.03 15.49
CA LEU A 135 -2.93 -0.45 15.46
C LEU A 135 -2.76 -1.65 14.55
N ALA A 136 -2.04 -1.47 13.45
CA ALA A 136 -1.47 -2.59 12.70
C ALA A 136 -0.45 -3.35 13.56
N ASP A 137 -0.20 -4.61 13.24
CA ASP A 137 0.62 -5.54 14.04
C ASP A 137 1.99 -4.96 14.43
N ARG A 138 2.66 -4.29 13.48
CA ARG A 138 3.96 -3.62 13.68
C ARG A 138 3.93 -2.48 14.70
N PHE A 139 2.76 -1.91 14.98
CA PHE A 139 2.58 -0.83 15.93
C PHE A 139 2.20 -1.31 17.33
N VAL A 140 2.12 -2.62 17.54
CA VAL A 140 1.87 -3.25 18.84
C VAL A 140 3.13 -3.99 19.27
N LYS A 141 3.52 -3.79 20.52
CA LYS A 141 4.53 -4.62 21.18
C LYS A 141 4.00 -5.19 22.48
N GLY A 142 4.54 -6.32 22.90
CA GLY A 142 4.19 -6.92 24.18
C GLY A 142 5.11 -8.07 24.54
N THR A 143 4.59 -8.98 25.34
CA THR A 143 5.28 -10.18 25.78
C THR A 143 4.75 -11.39 25.01
N CYS A 144 5.65 -12.18 24.44
CA CYS A 144 5.31 -13.36 23.65
C CYS A 144 4.47 -14.35 24.48
N PRO A 145 3.31 -14.79 23.99
CA PRO A 145 2.43 -15.70 24.73
C PRO A 145 3.07 -17.08 24.97
N LYS A 146 4.00 -17.50 24.09
CA LYS A 146 4.66 -18.81 24.12
C LYS A 146 5.88 -18.83 25.03
N CYS A 147 6.91 -18.03 24.74
CA CYS A 147 8.21 -18.10 25.43
C CYS A 147 8.41 -17.01 26.49
N LYS A 148 7.45 -16.09 26.64
CA LYS A 148 7.50 -14.96 27.59
C LYS A 148 8.64 -13.96 27.36
N ALA A 149 9.25 -13.96 26.17
CA ALA A 149 10.15 -12.88 25.77
C ALA A 149 9.38 -11.55 25.70
N THR A 150 9.92 -10.50 26.32
CA THR A 150 9.35 -9.15 26.30
C THR A 150 9.75 -8.39 25.02
N ASP A 151 9.11 -7.25 24.75
CA ASP A 151 9.43 -6.35 23.63
C ASP A 151 9.30 -7.02 22.24
N GLN A 152 8.29 -7.87 22.08
CA GLN A 152 8.01 -8.59 20.82
C GLN A 152 6.90 -7.87 20.04
N TYR A 153 7.01 -7.83 18.71
CA TYR A 153 6.00 -7.26 17.82
C TYR A 153 4.76 -8.17 17.72
N GLY A 154 3.66 -7.62 17.19
CA GLY A 154 2.32 -8.21 17.21
C GLY A 154 2.12 -9.46 16.36
N ASP A 155 2.97 -9.74 15.38
CA ASP A 155 2.82 -10.81 14.40
C ASP A 155 3.78 -11.99 14.63
N ASN A 156 4.94 -11.75 15.23
CA ASN A 156 5.93 -12.80 15.50
C ASN A 156 6.80 -12.54 16.73
N CYS A 157 7.41 -13.61 17.26
CA CYS A 157 8.44 -13.54 18.29
C CYS A 157 9.83 -13.83 17.72
N ASP A 158 10.75 -12.88 17.83
CA ASP A 158 12.14 -12.99 17.36
C ASP A 158 12.99 -13.97 18.19
N LYS A 159 12.51 -14.38 19.36
CA LYS A 159 13.22 -15.32 20.25
C LYS A 159 12.89 -16.78 19.98
N CYS A 160 11.62 -17.11 19.77
CA CYS A 160 11.18 -18.50 19.58
C CYS A 160 10.57 -18.79 18.20
N GLY A 161 10.45 -17.78 17.33
CA GLY A 161 9.93 -17.95 15.97
C GLY A 161 8.44 -18.25 15.88
N SER A 162 7.69 -18.14 16.98
CA SER A 162 6.24 -18.35 16.95
C SER A 162 5.54 -17.17 16.31
N THR A 163 4.51 -17.44 15.53
CA THR A 163 3.56 -16.45 15.02
C THR A 163 2.30 -16.43 15.89
N TYR A 164 1.66 -15.27 15.97
CA TYR A 164 0.43 -15.02 16.74
C TYR A 164 -0.21 -13.72 16.25
N THR A 165 -1.39 -13.38 16.77
CA THR A 165 -2.03 -12.09 16.50
C THR A 165 -1.64 -11.08 17.58
N PRO A 166 -1.73 -9.76 17.31
CA PRO A 166 -1.42 -8.75 18.32
C PRO A 166 -2.28 -8.86 19.59
N ALA A 167 -3.51 -9.38 19.46
CA ALA A 167 -4.42 -9.62 20.58
C ALA A 167 -3.95 -10.77 21.50
N ASP A 168 -3.06 -11.65 21.03
CA ASP A 168 -2.49 -12.74 21.81
C ASP A 168 -1.29 -12.30 22.67
N LEU A 169 -0.76 -11.10 22.44
CA LEU A 169 0.35 -10.57 23.23
C LEU A 169 -0.07 -10.36 24.69
N ILE A 170 0.83 -10.73 25.61
CA ILE A 170 0.67 -10.42 27.03
C ILE A 170 1.14 -8.98 27.25
N ASP A 171 0.34 -8.19 27.97
CA ASP A 171 0.58 -6.77 28.24
C ASP A 171 0.93 -5.98 26.96
N PRO A 172 0.00 -5.92 25.97
CA PRO A 172 0.24 -5.18 24.75
C PRO A 172 0.39 -3.69 25.06
N VAL A 173 1.28 -3.04 24.31
CA VAL A 173 1.60 -1.62 24.40
C VAL A 173 1.69 -1.08 22.98
N SER A 174 1.04 0.06 22.74
CA SER A 174 1.18 0.82 21.50
C SER A 174 2.60 1.34 21.36
N THR A 175 3.22 1.10 20.22
CA THR A 175 4.52 1.71 19.91
C THR A 175 4.43 3.21 19.67
N LEU A 176 3.22 3.73 19.39
CA LEU A 176 2.95 5.14 19.09
C LEU A 176 2.90 5.97 20.39
N SER A 177 1.95 5.69 21.28
CA SER A 177 1.77 6.43 22.54
C SER A 177 2.48 5.83 23.76
N LYS A 178 2.95 4.58 23.66
CA LYS A 178 3.42 3.78 24.82
C LYS A 178 2.32 3.48 25.86
N THR A 179 1.04 3.53 25.46
CA THR A 179 -0.09 3.14 26.32
C THR A 179 -0.62 1.75 26.00
N THR A 180 -1.38 1.16 26.92
CA THR A 180 -2.07 -0.13 26.69
C THR A 180 -3.24 0.09 25.72
N PRO A 181 -3.28 -0.63 24.59
CA PRO A 181 -4.37 -0.51 23.63
C PRO A 181 -5.62 -1.25 24.10
N GLU A 182 -6.77 -0.79 23.62
CA GLU A 182 -8.07 -1.43 23.82
C GLU A 182 -8.43 -2.31 22.63
N VAL A 183 -9.18 -3.37 22.85
CA VAL A 183 -9.79 -4.12 21.76
C VAL A 183 -11.04 -3.38 21.28
N ARG A 184 -11.09 -3.02 20.00
CA ARG A 184 -12.28 -2.41 19.37
C ARG A 184 -12.64 -3.16 18.10
N THR A 185 -13.92 -3.12 17.77
CA THR A 185 -14.46 -3.66 16.52
C THR A 185 -14.91 -2.50 15.64
N ALA A 186 -14.60 -2.59 14.36
CA ALA A 186 -15.11 -1.69 13.33
C ALA A 186 -15.54 -2.50 12.11
N ASP A 187 -16.53 -1.98 11.39
CA ASP A 187 -16.93 -2.55 10.12
C ASP A 187 -15.94 -2.16 9.02
N HIS A 188 -15.46 -3.17 8.32
CA HIS A 188 -14.53 -3.02 7.20
C HIS A 188 -15.17 -3.53 5.91
N LEU A 189 -14.76 -2.94 4.79
CA LEU A 189 -15.22 -3.26 3.44
C LEU A 189 -14.16 -4.10 2.74
N PHE A 190 -14.59 -5.28 2.30
CA PHE A 190 -13.75 -6.28 1.67
C PHE A 190 -14.17 -6.52 0.22
N VAL A 191 -13.18 -6.69 -0.66
CA VAL A 191 -13.39 -7.17 -2.04
C VAL A 191 -13.21 -8.68 -2.10
N ARG A 192 -14.21 -9.37 -2.66
CA ARG A 192 -14.20 -10.81 -2.91
C ARG A 192 -13.33 -11.14 -4.11
N ILE A 193 -12.04 -11.35 -3.86
CA ILE A 193 -11.05 -11.63 -4.92
C ILE A 193 -11.26 -13.02 -5.52
N GLU A 194 -11.73 -14.00 -4.74
CA GLU A 194 -11.96 -15.37 -5.23
C GLU A 194 -12.97 -15.42 -6.39
N ASP A 195 -13.95 -14.52 -6.42
CA ASP A 195 -14.90 -14.41 -7.52
C ASP A 195 -14.21 -14.07 -8.86
N LEU A 196 -12.97 -13.57 -8.84
CA LEU A 196 -12.12 -13.24 -9.99
C LEU A 196 -11.04 -14.28 -10.28
N HIS A 197 -10.98 -15.40 -9.55
CA HIS A 197 -9.87 -16.37 -9.62
C HIS A 197 -9.63 -16.87 -11.04
N ALA A 198 -10.66 -17.35 -11.73
CA ALA A 198 -10.52 -17.92 -13.08
C ALA A 198 -9.91 -16.91 -14.08
N PHE A 199 -10.30 -15.64 -13.99
CA PHE A 199 -9.73 -14.58 -14.81
C PHE A 199 -8.26 -14.33 -14.46
N LEU A 200 -7.92 -14.27 -13.17
CA LEU A 200 -6.55 -14.06 -12.71
C LEU A 200 -5.63 -15.23 -13.11
N GLU A 201 -6.12 -16.47 -13.00
CA GLU A 201 -5.38 -17.66 -13.44
C GLU A 201 -5.15 -17.60 -14.96
N GLU A 202 -6.18 -17.38 -15.77
CA GLU A 202 -6.02 -17.28 -17.22
C GLU A 202 -5.02 -16.20 -17.61
N TRP A 203 -5.18 -14.99 -17.05
CA TRP A 203 -4.34 -13.85 -17.40
C TRP A 203 -2.87 -14.10 -17.02
N THR A 204 -2.62 -14.56 -15.79
CA THR A 204 -1.26 -14.78 -15.27
C THR A 204 -0.57 -15.98 -15.93
N GLN A 205 -1.31 -17.02 -16.30
CA GLN A 205 -0.76 -18.28 -16.81
C GLN A 205 -0.73 -18.37 -18.35
N SER A 206 -1.25 -17.36 -19.06
CA SER A 206 -1.26 -17.33 -20.53
C SER A 206 0.12 -17.30 -21.21
N GLY A 207 1.19 -16.97 -20.47
CA GLY A 207 2.54 -16.78 -21.00
C GLY A 207 2.73 -15.51 -21.84
N LYS A 208 1.72 -14.64 -21.93
CA LYS A 208 1.74 -13.43 -22.77
C LYS A 208 2.12 -12.14 -22.01
N HIS A 209 1.92 -12.12 -20.70
CA HIS A 209 1.91 -10.88 -19.92
C HIS A 209 3.02 -10.82 -18.86
N LEU A 210 3.34 -11.96 -18.23
CA LEU A 210 4.27 -12.04 -17.11
C LEU A 210 5.56 -12.76 -17.49
N GLN A 211 6.63 -12.45 -16.76
CA GLN A 211 7.83 -13.27 -16.73
C GLN A 211 7.51 -14.65 -16.15
N THR A 212 8.17 -15.69 -16.66
CA THR A 212 7.91 -17.08 -16.28
C THR A 212 8.06 -17.31 -14.78
N GLU A 213 9.08 -16.69 -14.17
CA GLU A 213 9.37 -16.80 -12.74
C GLU A 213 8.24 -16.22 -11.89
N VAL A 214 7.66 -15.09 -12.30
CA VAL A 214 6.53 -14.45 -11.60
C VAL A 214 5.26 -15.29 -11.76
N ALA A 215 4.98 -15.79 -12.95
CA ALA A 215 3.81 -16.65 -13.19
C ALA A 215 3.86 -17.93 -12.36
N ASN A 216 5.04 -18.56 -12.26
CA ASN A 216 5.27 -19.75 -11.43
C ASN A 216 5.07 -19.45 -9.94
N TYR A 217 5.60 -18.31 -9.46
CA TYR A 217 5.44 -17.89 -8.07
C TYR A 217 3.97 -17.68 -7.69
N LEU A 218 3.21 -16.97 -8.55
CA LEU A 218 1.77 -16.75 -8.34
C LEU A 218 0.99 -18.06 -8.33
N LYS A 219 1.30 -18.97 -9.26
CA LYS A 219 0.67 -20.29 -9.32
C LYS A 219 0.94 -21.14 -8.07
N GLY A 220 2.19 -21.14 -7.61
CA GLY A 220 2.61 -21.98 -6.48
C GLY A 220 2.17 -21.47 -5.11
N HIS A 221 1.93 -20.16 -4.95
CA HIS A 221 1.70 -19.56 -3.63
C HIS A 221 0.39 -18.81 -3.46
N PHE A 222 -0.30 -18.43 -4.54
CA PHE A 222 -1.53 -17.67 -4.46
C PHE A 222 -2.70 -18.39 -5.11
N LEU A 223 -2.52 -18.95 -6.31
CA LEU A 223 -3.61 -19.57 -7.08
C LEU A 223 -3.87 -21.05 -6.73
N GLY A 224 -3.05 -21.65 -5.86
CA GLY A 224 -3.23 -23.05 -5.44
C GLY A 224 -4.34 -23.25 -4.40
N ASP A 225 -4.72 -22.20 -3.69
CA ASP A 225 -5.75 -22.17 -2.65
C ASP A 225 -6.77 -21.05 -2.97
N PRO A 226 -7.97 -21.07 -2.35
CA PRO A 226 -8.91 -19.96 -2.48
C PRO A 226 -8.29 -18.62 -2.08
N LEU A 227 -8.45 -17.61 -2.92
CA LEU A 227 -7.96 -16.26 -2.71
C LEU A 227 -8.73 -15.62 -1.56
N ARG A 228 -7.99 -14.96 -0.66
CA ARG A 228 -8.59 -14.28 0.49
C ARG A 228 -9.20 -12.96 0.05
N ASP A 229 -10.31 -12.61 0.71
CA ASP A 229 -10.90 -11.29 0.55
C ASP A 229 -9.93 -10.19 0.98
N TRP A 230 -9.96 -9.08 0.25
CA TRP A 230 -9.03 -7.98 0.48
C TRP A 230 -9.71 -6.81 1.17
N ASP A 231 -9.20 -6.46 2.35
CA ASP A 231 -9.66 -5.33 3.16
C ASP A 231 -9.18 -4.00 2.56
N ILE A 232 -10.12 -3.24 2.00
CA ILE A 232 -9.83 -1.99 1.28
C ILE A 232 -10.23 -0.72 2.02
N SER A 233 -10.87 -0.84 3.19
CA SER A 233 -11.27 0.33 4.00
C SER A 233 -10.38 0.52 5.22
N ARG A 234 -10.20 1.76 5.64
CA ARG A 234 -9.60 2.10 6.94
C ARG A 234 -10.53 3.02 7.71
N PRO A 235 -10.85 2.71 8.98
CA PRO A 235 -11.69 3.59 9.79
C PRO A 235 -10.96 4.89 10.14
N ALA A 236 -11.74 5.95 10.31
CA ALA A 236 -11.26 7.26 10.77
C ALA A 236 -10.52 7.16 12.13
N PRO A 237 -9.53 8.03 12.38
CA PRO A 237 -8.98 9.04 11.49
C PRO A 237 -7.99 8.44 10.48
N TYR A 238 -8.07 8.89 9.22
CA TYR A 238 -7.20 8.42 8.15
C TYR A 238 -6.90 9.54 7.14
N PHE A 239 -5.64 9.65 6.71
CA PHE A 239 -5.26 10.55 5.61
C PHE A 239 -5.38 9.79 4.29
N GLY A 240 -6.54 9.96 3.65
CA GLY A 240 -6.94 9.23 2.45
C GLY A 240 -8.24 9.79 1.85
N PHE A 241 -8.85 9.02 0.96
CA PHE A 241 -10.12 9.39 0.36
C PHE A 241 -11.26 8.65 1.05
N GLU A 242 -12.20 9.40 1.64
CA GLU A 242 -13.40 8.79 2.20
C GLU A 242 -14.15 7.98 1.12
N ILE A 243 -14.60 6.78 1.51
CA ILE A 243 -15.28 5.84 0.65
C ILE A 243 -16.71 6.36 0.41
N PRO A 244 -17.12 6.59 -0.85
CA PRO A 244 -18.47 7.01 -1.14
C PRO A 244 -19.45 5.94 -0.67
N ASP A 245 -20.50 6.32 0.07
CA ASP A 245 -21.51 5.42 0.66
C ASP A 245 -21.15 4.74 1.99
N SER A 246 -19.94 4.97 2.54
CA SER A 246 -19.52 4.47 3.85
C SER A 246 -18.83 5.55 4.70
N PRO A 247 -19.61 6.44 5.35
CA PRO A 247 -19.07 7.54 6.14
C PRO A 247 -18.15 7.06 7.27
N GLY A 248 -16.98 7.68 7.40
CA GLY A 248 -15.97 7.30 8.38
C GLY A 248 -15.03 6.16 7.96
N ASN A 249 -15.24 5.56 6.79
CA ASN A 249 -14.29 4.66 6.14
C ASN A 249 -13.57 5.37 4.98
N TYR A 250 -12.26 5.13 4.87
CA TYR A 250 -11.35 5.74 3.90
C TYR A 250 -10.55 4.70 3.12
#